data_AF-A0A662IE33-F1
#
_entry.id   AF-A0A662IE33-F1
#
_cell.length_a   1.000
_cell.length_b   1.000
_cell.length_c   1.000
_cell.angle_alpha   90.00
_cell.angle_beta   90.00
_cell.angle_gamma   90.00
#
_symmetry.space_group_name_H-M   'P 1'
#
loop_
_entity.id
_entity.type
_entity.pdbx_description
1 polymer ?
#
loop_
_entity_poly.entity_id
_entity_poly.type
_entity_poly.pdbx_seq_one_letter_code
_entity_poly.pdbx_strand_id
1 'polypeptide(L)'
;MSDALLEHRGRLPQPIRGKVEDLARLVSDLAAVRGPAFYGYEREGIPASRAFTRSYAERVYRRVEGYVTEIKRLIDALPQED
;
A
#
# COMPACT_ATOMS: atom_id res chain seq x y z
N MET A 1 -2.77 7.90 -8.04
CA MET A 1 -2.18 6.65 -8.56
C MET A 1 -0.67 6.80 -8.44
N SER A 2 0.06 5.72 -8.11
CA SER A 2 1.53 5.77 -8.08
C SER A 2 2.06 5.56 -9.51
N ASP A 3 2.55 6.63 -10.12
CA ASP A 3 3.01 6.59 -11.52
C ASP A 3 4.26 5.72 -11.69
N ALA A 4 5.17 5.74 -10.70
CA ALA A 4 6.39 4.93 -10.71
C ALA A 4 6.13 3.41 -10.76
N LEU A 5 5.11 2.92 -10.04
CA LEU A 5 4.73 1.50 -10.08
C LEU A 5 4.18 1.10 -11.45
N LEU A 6 3.41 1.98 -12.08
CA LEU A 6 2.81 1.74 -13.39
C LEU A 6 3.88 1.80 -14.50
N GLU A 7 4.76 2.79 -14.46
CA GLU A 7 5.87 2.96 -15.41
C GLU A 7 6.78 1.72 -15.44
N HIS A 8 7.06 1.13 -14.28
CA HIS A 8 7.91 -0.05 -14.18
C HIS A 8 7.15 -1.39 -14.20
N ARG A 9 5.86 -1.42 -14.56
CA ARG A 9 5.05 -2.64 -14.62
C ARG A 9 5.74 -3.80 -15.34
N GLY A 10 6.40 -3.52 -16.47
CA GLY A 10 7.06 -4.54 -17.28
C GLY A 10 8.22 -5.25 -16.57
N ARG A 11 8.84 -4.59 -15.58
CA ARG A 11 9.97 -5.10 -14.79
C ARG A 11 9.53 -5.90 -13.56
N LEU A 12 8.26 -5.78 -13.15
CA LEU A 12 7.76 -6.47 -11.97
C LEU A 12 7.59 -7.97 -12.26
N PRO A 13 7.94 -8.87 -11.32
CA PRO A 13 7.65 -10.29 -11.45
C PRO A 13 6.15 -10.56 -11.31
N GLN A 14 5.70 -11.71 -11.83
CA GLN A 14 4.41 -12.26 -11.43
C GLN A 14 4.51 -12.81 -9.99
N PRO A 15 3.44 -12.71 -9.17
CA PRO A 15 2.09 -12.23 -9.50
C PRO A 15 1.88 -10.71 -9.33
N ILE A 16 2.89 -9.96 -8.87
CA ILE A 16 2.79 -8.52 -8.59
C ILE A 16 2.43 -7.73 -9.86
N ARG A 17 3.02 -8.09 -11.01
CA ARG A 17 2.70 -7.47 -12.31
C ARG A 17 1.21 -7.53 -12.65
N GLY A 18 0.54 -8.64 -12.34
CA GLY A 18 -0.91 -8.81 -12.57
C GLY A 18 -1.79 -7.95 -11.66
N LYS A 19 -1.25 -7.48 -10.52
CA LYS A 19 -1.97 -6.70 -9.51
C LYS A 19 -1.44 -5.27 -9.36
N VAL A 20 -0.63 -4.79 -10.29
CA VAL A 20 0.12 -3.53 -10.17
C VAL A 20 -0.79 -2.30 -10.07
N GLU A 21 -1.93 -2.30 -10.76
CA GLU A 21 -2.89 -1.19 -10.72
C GLU A 21 -3.56 -1.08 -9.34
N ASP A 22 -3.94 -2.21 -8.74
CA ASP A 22 -4.47 -2.22 -7.37
C ASP A 22 -3.41 -1.81 -6.36
N LEU A 23 -2.15 -2.26 -6.53
CA LEU A 23 -1.04 -1.87 -5.67
C LEU A 23 -0.75 -0.35 -5.78
N ALA A 24 -0.73 0.20 -7.00
CA ALA A 24 -0.52 1.62 -7.24
C ALA A 24 -1.64 2.49 -6.63
N ARG A 25 -2.89 2.01 -6.68
CA ARG A 25 -4.02 2.65 -5.99
C ARG A 25 -3.84 2.58 -4.48
N LEU A 26 -3.58 1.40 -3.93
CA LEU A 26 -3.38 1.20 -2.49
C LEU A 26 -2.26 2.09 -1.93
N VAL A 27 -1.12 2.20 -2.61
CA VAL A 27 -0.02 3.11 -2.21
C VAL A 27 -0.46 4.57 -2.22
N SER A 28 -1.25 4.98 -3.21
CA SER A 28 -1.78 6.35 -3.28
C SER A 28 -2.75 6.64 -2.14
N ASP A 29 -3.66 5.70 -1.87
CA ASP A 29 -4.65 5.81 -0.79
C ASP A 29 -3.93 5.93 0.56
N LEU A 30 -2.92 5.08 0.81
CA LEU A 30 -2.09 5.13 2.01
C LEU A 30 -1.35 6.47 2.16
N ALA A 31 -0.79 6.99 1.06
CA ALA A 31 -0.12 8.29 1.06
C ALA A 31 -1.11 9.43 1.41
N ALA A 32 -2.31 9.40 0.84
CA ALA A 32 -3.35 10.39 1.08
C ALA A 32 -3.86 10.38 2.54
N VAL A 33 -4.00 9.20 3.14
CA VAL A 33 -4.49 9.09 4.52
C VAL A 33 -3.40 9.23 5.59
N ARG A 34 -2.12 9.31 5.22
CA ARG A 34 -1.01 9.44 6.18
C ARG A 34 -1.20 10.66 7.10
N GLY A 35 -1.44 11.84 6.54
CA GLY A 35 -1.68 13.05 7.32
C GLY A 35 -2.91 12.92 8.22
N PRO A 36 -4.09 12.63 7.65
CA PRO A 36 -5.32 12.45 8.43
C PRO A 36 -5.23 11.38 9.52
N ALA A 37 -4.48 10.30 9.31
CA ALA A 37 -4.32 9.23 10.31
C ALA A 37 -3.55 9.69 11.55
N PHE A 38 -2.64 10.68 11.41
CA PHE A 38 -1.88 11.25 12.53
C PHE A 38 -2.57 12.47 13.15
N TYR A 39 -3.11 13.36 12.32
CA TYR A 39 -3.57 14.69 12.77
C TYR A 39 -5.09 14.87 12.69
N GLY A 40 -5.81 13.91 12.08
CA GLY A 40 -7.20 14.11 11.71
C GLY A 40 -7.35 15.07 10.52
N TYR A 41 -8.59 15.44 10.24
CA TYR A 41 -8.93 16.48 9.27
C TYR A 41 -8.98 17.83 9.98
N GLU A 42 -7.83 18.51 10.01
CA GLU A 42 -7.63 19.73 10.80
C GLU A 42 -8.55 20.87 10.38
N ARG A 43 -8.80 21.05 9.08
CA ARG A 43 -9.68 22.12 8.57
C ARG A 43 -11.13 21.91 9.00
N GLU A 44 -11.54 20.66 9.13
CA GLU A 44 -12.89 20.22 9.48
C GLU A 44 -13.05 19.99 10.98
N GLY A 45 -11.97 20.09 11.78
CA GLY A 45 -11.98 19.84 13.21
C GLY A 45 -12.26 18.37 13.61
N ILE A 46 -11.99 17.41 12.70
CA ILE A 46 -12.27 15.99 12.93
C ILE A 46 -11.00 15.28 13.40
N PRO A 47 -10.93 14.75 14.63
CA PRO A 47 -9.75 14.02 15.10
C PRO A 47 -9.60 12.67 14.39
N ALA A 48 -8.37 12.16 14.32
CA ALA A 48 -8.05 10.87 13.68
C ALA A 48 -8.91 9.70 14.21
N SER A 49 -9.18 9.68 15.52
CA SER A 49 -10.02 8.65 16.17
C SER A 49 -11.48 8.62 15.71
N ARG A 50 -11.97 9.72 15.11
CA ARG A 50 -13.29 9.79 14.47
C ARG A 50 -13.21 9.60 12.95
N ALA A 51 -12.08 9.98 12.34
CA ALA A 51 -11.85 9.83 10.91
C ALA A 51 -11.60 8.37 10.48
N PHE A 52 -11.04 7.55 11.37
CA PHE A 52 -10.65 6.17 11.09
C PHE A 52 -11.26 5.19 12.08
N THR A 53 -11.89 4.15 11.56
CA THR A 53 -12.42 3.05 12.38
C THR A 53 -11.39 1.93 12.48
N ARG A 54 -11.50 1.12 13.54
CA ARG A 54 -10.73 -0.13 13.67
C ARG A 54 -10.93 -1.06 12.48
N SER A 55 -12.17 -1.21 12.00
CA SER A 55 -12.48 -2.07 10.86
C SER A 55 -11.86 -1.56 9.54
N TYR A 56 -11.77 -0.24 9.36
CA TYR A 56 -11.02 0.35 8.26
C TYR A 56 -9.53 -0.02 8.35
N ALA A 57 -8.93 0.18 9.54
CA ALA A 57 -7.52 -0.12 9.76
C ALA A 57 -7.19 -1.60 9.52
N GLU A 58 -8.00 -2.51 10.05
CA GLU A 58 -7.84 -3.96 9.86
C GLU A 58 -7.94 -4.36 8.38
N ARG A 59 -8.89 -3.79 7.63
CA ARG A 59 -9.05 -4.07 6.20
C ARG A 59 -7.83 -3.58 5.40
N VAL A 60 -7.35 -2.37 5.68
CA VAL A 60 -6.17 -1.82 4.99
C VAL A 60 -4.93 -2.63 5.33
N TYR A 61 -4.74 -2.97 6.62
CA TYR A 61 -3.63 -3.79 7.08
C TYR A 61 -3.56 -5.13 6.34
N ARG A 62 -4.66 -5.89 6.30
CA ARG A 62 -4.68 -7.20 5.60
C ARG A 62 -4.32 -7.10 4.12
N ARG A 63 -4.75 -6.02 3.44
CA ARG A 63 -4.39 -5.79 2.03
C ARG A 63 -2.90 -5.54 1.87
N VAL A 64 -2.32 -4.68 2.72
CA VAL A 64 -0.88 -4.39 2.70
C VAL A 64 -0.06 -5.63 3.03
N GLU A 65 -0.44 -6.36 4.08
CA GLU A 65 0.23 -7.58 4.53
C GLU A 65 0.29 -8.63 3.41
N GLY A 66 -0.79 -8.78 2.63
CA GLY A 66 -0.81 -9.68 1.47
C GLY A 66 0.25 -9.32 0.41
N TYR A 67 0.39 -8.03 0.10
CA TYR A 67 1.42 -7.57 -0.84
C TYR A 67 2.84 -7.68 -0.27
N VAL A 68 3.04 -7.31 1.00
CA VAL A 68 4.36 -7.40 1.66
C VAL A 68 4.83 -8.85 1.71
N THR A 69 3.95 -9.78 2.09
CA THR A 69 4.25 -11.22 2.12
C THR A 69 4.66 -11.73 0.74
N GLU A 70 3.90 -11.38 -0.30
CA GLU A 70 4.18 -11.82 -1.66
C GLU A 70 5.49 -11.23 -2.20
N ILE A 71 5.74 -9.94 -1.97
CA ILE A 71 6.98 -9.27 -2.38
C ILE A 71 8.17 -9.88 -1.64
N LYS A 72 8.05 -10.14 -0.33
CA LYS A 72 9.09 -10.78 0.46
C LYS A 72 9.42 -12.17 -0.09
N ARG A 73 8.40 -12.99 -0.37
CA ARG A 73 8.57 -14.32 -0.98
C ARG A 73 9.34 -14.26 -2.31
N LEU A 74 9.07 -13.24 -3.12
CA LEU A 74 9.74 -13.05 -4.40
C LEU A 74 11.20 -12.62 -4.23
N ILE A 75 11.48 -11.72 -3.29
CA ILE A 75 12.84 -11.29 -2.95
C ILE A 75 13.65 -12.47 -2.39
N ASP A 76 13.08 -13.24 -1.47
CA ASP A 76 13.73 -14.40 -0.86
C ASP A 76 14.02 -15.52 -1.89
N ALA A 77 13.27 -15.55 -3.00
CA ALA A 77 13.49 -16.49 -4.10
C ALA A 77 14.50 -16.00 -5.16
N LEU A 78 15.02 -14.77 -5.04
CA LEU A 78 16.06 -14.28 -5.95
C LEU A 78 17.38 -15.04 -5.69
N PRO A 79 18.13 -15.39 -6.74
CA PRO A 79 19.47 -15.92 -6.58
C PRO A 79 20.30 -14.94 -5.75
N GLN A 80 20.97 -15.45 -4.71
CA GLN A 80 21.99 -14.67 -4.03
C GLN A 80 23.22 -14.68 -4.95
N GLU A 81 23.68 -13.51 -5.38
CA GLU A 81 24.97 -13.39 -6.06
C GLU A 81 26.07 -13.61 -5.03
N ASP A 82 27.02 -14.52 -5.33
CA ASP A 82 28.24 -14.77 -4.54
C ASP A 82 29.22 -13.58 -4.57
#